data_AF-A0A522BHE0-F1
#
_entry.id   AF-A0A522BHE0-F1
#
_cell.length_a   1.000
_cell.length_b   1.000
_cell.length_c   1.000
_cell.angle_alpha   90.00
_cell.angle_beta   90.00
_cell.angle_gamma   90.00
#
_symmetry.space_group_name_H-M   'P 1'
#
loop_
_entity.id
_entity.type
_entity.pdbx_description
1 polymer ?
#
loop_
_entity_poly.entity_id
_entity_poly.type
_entity_poly.pdbx_seq_one_letter_code
_entity_poly.pdbx_strand_id
1 'polypeptide(L)'
;MTEEQEVHYDIEEAAKEVASRTGQKIETVEDILEAEFLFNAALGFYEIPDDKEGEEFMEELLVLRQKHSDILPPADANIEEYEDIEDRLVTFITRLTGAEPTAIEEVLDEHILYLEEKGILEPVEED
;
A
#
# COMPACT_ATOMS: atom_id res chain seq x y z
N MET A 1 -12.24 -28.64 2.50
CA MET A 1 -12.91 -27.33 2.67
C MET A 1 -12.07 -26.62 3.71
N THR A 2 -11.00 -25.98 3.27
CA THR A 2 -10.27 -25.01 4.10
C THR A 2 -11.19 -23.81 4.18
N GLU A 3 -11.63 -23.46 5.38
CA GLU A 3 -12.27 -22.17 5.63
C GLU A 3 -11.26 -21.11 5.18
N GLU A 4 -11.58 -20.33 4.14
CA GLU A 4 -10.87 -19.09 3.87
C GLU A 4 -11.06 -18.23 5.12
N GLN A 5 -10.03 -18.21 5.98
CA GLN A 5 -10.01 -17.31 7.12
C GLN A 5 -9.89 -15.91 6.54
N GLU A 6 -10.99 -15.18 6.54
CA GLU A 6 -11.03 -13.77 6.19
C GLU A 6 -10.15 -13.02 7.20
N VAL A 7 -8.93 -12.68 6.78
CA VAL A 7 -8.00 -11.93 7.63
C VAL A 7 -8.43 -10.48 7.61
N HIS A 8 -9.02 -10.02 8.72
CA HIS A 8 -9.46 -8.65 8.87
C HIS A 8 -8.26 -7.73 9.17
N TYR A 9 -7.87 -6.92 8.19
CA TYR A 9 -6.83 -5.92 8.34
C TYR A 9 -7.41 -4.63 8.95
N ASP A 10 -6.88 -4.23 10.11
CA ASP A 10 -7.20 -2.95 10.76
C ASP A 10 -6.00 -2.00 10.59
N ILE A 11 -6.18 -0.98 9.73
CA ILE A 11 -5.14 0.00 9.42
C ILE A 11 -4.75 0.85 10.65
N GLU A 12 -5.68 1.11 11.57
CA GLU A 12 -5.35 1.88 12.77
C GLU A 12 -4.52 1.04 13.76
N GLU A 13 -4.78 -0.27 13.85
CA GLU A 13 -3.93 -1.17 14.64
C GLU A 13 -2.53 -1.27 14.02
N ALA A 14 -2.46 -1.50 12.70
CA ALA A 14 -1.21 -1.57 11.97
C ALA A 14 -0.38 -0.29 12.15
N ALA A 15 -0.99 0.88 11.96
CA ALA A 15 -0.30 2.16 12.08
C ALA A 15 0.22 2.41 13.50
N LYS A 16 -0.55 2.06 14.55
CA LYS A 16 -0.10 2.19 15.94
C LYS A 16 1.10 1.30 16.23
N GLU A 17 1.08 0.06 15.73
CA GLU A 17 2.15 -0.90 15.96
C GLU A 17 3.43 -0.50 15.20
N VAL A 18 3.31 -0.19 13.91
CA VAL A 18 4.43 0.27 13.07
C VAL A 18 5.02 1.59 13.58
N ALA A 19 4.19 2.55 13.99
CA ALA A 19 4.67 3.80 14.60
C ALA A 19 5.48 3.54 15.88
N SER A 20 5.08 2.55 16.69
CA SER A 20 5.83 2.18 17.90
C SER A 20 7.18 1.55 17.59
N ARG A 21 7.33 0.84 16.47
CA ARG A 21 8.57 0.15 16.06
C ARG A 21 9.56 1.12 15.42
N THR A 22 9.07 1.99 14.53
CA THR A 22 9.85 2.99 13.80
C THR A 22 10.14 4.26 14.62
N GLY A 23 9.34 4.55 15.65
CA GLY A 23 9.40 5.80 16.40
C GLY A 23 8.81 7.00 15.66
N GLN A 24 8.15 6.78 14.53
CA GLN A 24 7.42 7.80 13.76
C GLN A 24 6.11 8.20 14.49
N LYS A 25 5.52 9.32 14.06
CA LYS A 25 4.18 9.70 14.53
C LYS A 25 3.12 8.81 13.89
N ILE A 26 2.13 8.40 14.67
CA ILE A 26 1.00 7.58 14.18
C ILE A 26 0.34 8.22 12.95
N GLU A 27 0.01 9.52 13.01
CA GLU A 27 -0.58 10.24 11.86
C GLU A 27 0.28 10.14 10.59
N THR A 28 1.61 10.20 10.73
CA THR A 28 2.54 10.07 9.58
C THR A 28 2.55 8.64 9.05
N VAL A 29 2.45 7.63 9.92
CA VAL A 29 2.36 6.22 9.51
C VAL A 29 1.03 5.96 8.82
N GLU A 30 -0.09 6.44 9.37
CA GLU A 30 -1.42 6.35 8.75
C GLU A 30 -1.40 6.93 7.33
N ASP A 31 -0.87 8.15 7.16
CA ASP A 31 -0.75 8.79 5.85
C ASP A 31 0.09 7.95 4.86
N ILE A 32 1.18 7.32 5.33
CA ILE A 32 2.05 6.47 4.50
C ILE A 32 1.32 5.18 4.09
N LEU A 33 0.66 4.49 5.03
CA LEU A 33 -0.05 3.24 4.76
C LEU A 33 -1.27 3.46 3.87
N GLU A 34 -1.99 4.58 4.04
CA GLU A 34 -3.09 4.96 3.13
C GLU A 34 -2.57 5.22 1.71
N ALA A 35 -1.45 5.94 1.57
CA ALA A 35 -0.82 6.17 0.28
C ALA A 35 -0.30 4.88 -0.37
N GLU A 36 0.25 3.95 0.42
CA GLU A 36 0.63 2.61 -0.03
C GLU A 36 -0.58 1.84 -0.56
N PHE A 37 -1.67 1.80 0.21
CA PHE A 37 -2.92 1.15 -0.19
C PHE A 37 -3.45 1.72 -1.52
N LEU A 38 -3.50 3.05 -1.66
CA LEU A 38 -3.94 3.70 -2.89
C LEU A 38 -3.05 3.37 -4.09
N PHE A 39 -1.73 3.29 -3.88
CA PHE A 39 -0.80 2.89 -4.94
C PHE A 39 -1.09 1.45 -5.39
N ASN A 40 -1.19 0.51 -4.45
CA ASN A 40 -1.45 -0.89 -4.74
C ASN A 40 -2.84 -1.11 -5.36
N ALA A 41 -3.86 -0.35 -4.91
CA ALA A 41 -5.19 -0.34 -5.50
C ALA A 41 -5.17 0.19 -6.94
N ALA A 42 -4.43 1.26 -7.21
CA ALA A 42 -4.27 1.81 -8.55
C ALA A 42 -3.55 0.87 -9.53
N LEU A 43 -2.72 -0.04 -8.99
CA LEU A 43 -2.08 -1.12 -9.73
C LEU A 43 -2.99 -2.34 -9.94
N GLY A 44 -4.11 -2.43 -9.22
CA GLY A 44 -5.07 -3.54 -9.34
C GLY A 44 -4.71 -4.76 -8.50
N PHE A 45 -3.94 -4.60 -7.42
CA PHE A 45 -3.65 -5.69 -6.47
C PHE A 45 -4.84 -6.07 -5.59
N TYR A 46 -5.85 -5.20 -5.48
CA TYR A 46 -7.04 -5.45 -4.68
C TYR A 46 -8.27 -5.67 -5.57
N GLU A 47 -9.11 -6.61 -5.17
CA GLU A 47 -10.45 -6.74 -5.71
C GLU A 47 -11.34 -5.68 -5.07
N ILE A 48 -11.85 -4.76 -5.90
CA ILE A 48 -12.78 -3.72 -5.45
C ILE A 48 -14.21 -4.23 -5.66
N PRO A 49 -15.09 -4.18 -4.64
CA PRO A 49 -16.48 -4.61 -4.77
C PRO A 49 -17.24 -3.88 -5.90
N ASP A 50 -18.13 -4.60 -6.60
CA ASP A 50 -19.02 -4.03 -7.64
C ASP A 50 -20.29 -3.42 -7.03
N ASP A 51 -20.13 -2.68 -5.93
CA ASP A 51 -21.19 -1.92 -5.29
C ASP A 51 -20.96 -0.42 -5.44
N LYS A 52 -21.89 0.40 -4.94
CA LYS A 52 -21.83 1.86 -5.10
C LYS A 52 -20.56 2.47 -4.50
N GLU A 53 -20.08 1.91 -3.39
CA GLU A 53 -18.89 2.41 -2.70
C GLU A 53 -17.63 2.03 -3.48
N GLY A 54 -17.57 0.80 -3.99
CA GLY A 54 -16.50 0.37 -4.88
C GLY A 54 -16.48 1.11 -6.23
N GLU A 55 -17.64 1.42 -6.82
CA GLU A 55 -17.74 2.27 -8.02
C GLU A 55 -17.18 3.68 -7.77
N GLU A 56 -17.57 4.31 -6.65
CA GLU A 56 -17.06 5.63 -6.24
C GLU A 56 -15.53 5.59 -6.01
N PHE A 57 -15.03 4.55 -5.33
CA PHE A 57 -13.61 4.36 -5.11
C PHE A 57 -12.84 4.12 -6.43
N MET A 58 -13.40 3.37 -7.37
CA MET A 58 -12.80 3.18 -8.70
C MET A 58 -12.73 4.50 -9.48
N GLU A 59 -13.72 5.37 -9.38
CA GLU A 59 -13.64 6.72 -9.96
C GLU A 59 -12.50 7.55 -9.34
N GLU A 60 -12.32 7.47 -8.02
CA GLU A 60 -11.21 8.12 -7.32
C GLU A 60 -9.85 7.59 -7.79
N LEU A 61 -9.70 6.26 -7.92
CA LEU A 61 -8.49 5.64 -8.46
C LEU A 61 -8.20 6.09 -9.89
N LEU A 62 -9.23 6.23 -10.74
CA LEU A 62 -9.05 6.73 -12.11
C LEU A 62 -8.52 8.18 -12.11
N VAL A 63 -9.02 9.04 -11.23
CA VAL A 63 -8.54 10.43 -11.09
C VAL A 63 -7.11 10.45 -10.55
N LEU A 64 -6.81 9.63 -9.55
CA LEU A 64 -5.48 9.48 -8.95
C LEU A 64 -4.45 9.05 -10.01
N ARG A 65 -4.79 8.04 -10.81
CA ARG A 65 -3.96 7.55 -11.91
C ARG A 65 -3.68 8.60 -12.96
N GLN A 66 -4.68 9.39 -13.34
CA GLN A 66 -4.49 10.48 -14.29
C GLN A 66 -3.51 11.54 -13.75
N LYS A 67 -3.67 11.92 -12.47
CA LYS A 67 -2.84 12.91 -11.80
C LYS A 67 -1.38 12.45 -11.61
N HIS A 68 -1.16 11.15 -11.43
CA HIS A 68 0.16 10.56 -11.15
C HIS A 68 0.65 9.63 -12.27
N SER A 69 0.24 9.88 -13.52
CA SER A 69 0.53 9.04 -14.70
C SER A 69 2.01 8.95 -15.09
N ASP A 70 2.87 9.79 -14.52
CA ASP A 70 4.32 9.70 -14.67
C ASP A 70 4.94 8.63 -13.75
N ILE A 71 4.28 8.30 -12.64
CA ILE A 71 4.72 7.28 -11.68
C ILE A 71 3.92 5.98 -11.85
N LEU A 72 2.60 6.09 -11.93
CA LEU A 72 1.72 4.94 -12.02
C LEU A 72 1.71 4.40 -13.46
N PRO A 73 1.96 3.09 -13.64
CA PRO A 73 1.90 2.48 -14.95
C PRO A 73 0.47 2.50 -15.54
N PRO A 74 0.32 2.34 -16.86
CA PRO A 74 -0.96 2.13 -17.53
C PRO A 74 -1.72 0.91 -16.98
N ALA A 75 -3.05 0.86 -17.17
CA ALA A 75 -3.92 -0.18 -16.57
C ALA A 75 -3.67 -1.57 -17.13
N ASP A 76 -3.23 -1.61 -18.37
CA ASP A 76 -2.91 -2.79 -19.15
C ASP A 76 -1.42 -3.16 -19.09
N ALA A 77 -0.65 -2.47 -18.25
CA ALA A 77 0.77 -2.71 -18.14
C ALA A 77 1.07 -3.95 -17.29
N ASN A 78 2.03 -4.77 -17.74
CA ASN A 78 2.49 -5.91 -16.97
C ASN A 78 3.39 -5.42 -15.83
N ILE A 79 2.92 -5.47 -14.58
CA ILE A 79 3.63 -4.95 -13.41
C ILE A 79 4.96 -5.70 -13.19
N GLU A 80 5.02 -6.99 -13.53
CA GLU A 80 6.26 -7.79 -13.46
C GLU A 80 7.37 -7.27 -14.39
N GLU A 81 7.02 -6.46 -15.40
CA GLU A 81 7.97 -5.86 -16.33
C GLU A 81 8.44 -4.46 -15.88
N TYR A 82 7.93 -3.93 -14.76
CA TYR A 82 8.37 -2.66 -14.21
C TYR A 82 9.53 -2.85 -13.25
N GLU A 83 10.73 -2.58 -13.77
CA GLU A 83 11.90 -2.28 -12.93
C GLU A 83 11.57 -1.05 -12.05
N ASP A 84 12.05 -1.07 -10.81
CA ASP A 84 11.97 0.02 -9.84
C ASP A 84 10.55 0.37 -9.32
N ILE A 85 9.67 -0.63 -9.17
CA ILE A 85 8.31 -0.40 -8.61
C ILE A 85 8.34 0.16 -7.18
N GLU A 86 9.34 -0.25 -6.39
CA GLU A 86 9.58 0.22 -5.02
C GLU A 86 9.94 1.71 -5.00
N ASP A 87 10.90 2.14 -5.83
CA ASP A 87 11.26 3.56 -5.97
C ASP A 87 10.05 4.42 -6.41
N ARG A 88 9.19 3.86 -7.26
CA ARG A 88 7.93 4.51 -7.69
C ARG A 88 6.95 4.65 -6.54
N LEU A 89 6.80 3.61 -5.71
CA LEU A 89 5.98 3.65 -4.50
C LEU A 89 6.47 4.73 -3.54
N VAL A 90 7.76 4.74 -3.21
CA VAL A 90 8.36 5.77 -2.33
C VAL A 90 8.15 7.17 -2.90
N THR A 91 8.38 7.36 -4.21
CA THR A 91 8.15 8.64 -4.89
C THR A 91 6.67 9.04 -4.83
N PHE A 92 5.76 8.10 -4.99
CA PHE A 92 4.32 8.34 -4.94
C PHE A 92 3.88 8.79 -3.54
N ILE A 93 4.27 8.05 -2.50
CA ILE A 93 3.97 8.37 -1.10
C ILE A 93 4.56 9.73 -0.75
N THR A 94 5.82 10.00 -1.11
CA THR A 94 6.48 11.30 -0.90
C THR A 94 5.65 12.45 -1.49
N ARG A 95 5.04 12.27 -2.67
CA ARG A 95 4.21 13.32 -3.31
C ARG A 95 2.86 13.52 -2.63
N LEU A 96 2.27 12.49 -2.03
CA LEU A 96 0.97 12.58 -1.38
C LEU A 96 1.10 13.14 0.05
N THR A 97 2.08 12.65 0.81
CA THR A 97 2.17 12.89 2.25
C THR A 97 3.22 13.95 2.60
N GLY A 98 4.22 14.15 1.74
CA GLY A 98 5.38 14.99 2.04
C GLY A 98 6.36 14.35 3.05
N ALA A 99 6.20 13.07 3.36
CA ALA A 99 7.13 12.32 4.21
C ALA A 99 8.50 12.17 3.53
N GLU A 100 9.55 12.08 4.35
CA GLU A 100 10.91 11.85 3.86
C GLU A 100 11.08 10.40 3.35
N PRO A 101 11.77 10.17 2.22
CA PRO A 101 11.94 8.83 1.64
C PRO A 101 12.42 7.77 2.63
N THR A 102 13.41 8.09 3.45
CA THR A 102 13.94 7.14 4.45
C THR A 102 12.91 6.76 5.52
N ALA A 103 11.99 7.66 5.85
CA ALA A 103 10.92 7.37 6.80
C ALA A 103 9.83 6.51 6.15
N ILE A 104 9.60 6.68 4.85
CA ILE A 104 8.67 5.85 4.08
C ILE A 104 9.21 4.43 4.00
N GLU A 105 10.46 4.26 3.56
CA GLU A 105 11.13 2.95 3.50
C GLU A 105 11.06 2.21 4.84
N GLU A 106 11.44 2.87 5.93
CA GLU A 106 11.40 2.27 7.27
C GLU A 106 9.97 1.86 7.71
N VAL A 107 8.95 2.65 7.35
CA VAL A 107 7.55 2.32 7.63
C VAL A 107 7.06 1.16 6.79
N LEU A 108 7.41 1.11 5.50
CA LEU A 108 7.02 0.03 4.59
C LEU A 108 7.68 -1.30 4.99
N ASP A 109 8.97 -1.28 5.34
CA ASP A 109 9.68 -2.46 5.84
C ASP A 109 9.02 -3.03 7.09
N GLU A 110 8.74 -2.18 8.09
CA GLU A 110 8.07 -2.61 9.32
C GLU A 110 6.60 -3.01 9.09
N HIS A 111 5.94 -2.43 8.08
CA HIS A 111 4.60 -2.84 7.70
C HIS A 111 4.60 -4.25 7.09
N ILE A 112 5.55 -4.58 6.21
CA ILE A 112 5.71 -5.93 5.66
C ILE A 112 5.89 -6.94 6.79
N LEU A 113 6.79 -6.67 7.74
CA LEU A 113 6.99 -7.53 8.92
C LEU A 113 5.70 -7.68 9.75
N TYR A 114 4.95 -6.60 9.95
CA TYR A 114 3.65 -6.65 10.62
C TYR A 114 2.67 -7.57 9.89
N LEU A 115 2.58 -7.47 8.56
CA LEU A 115 1.69 -8.31 7.75
C LEU A 115 2.10 -9.79 7.81
N GLU A 116 3.39 -10.09 7.78
CA GLU A 116 3.93 -11.45 7.94
C GLU A 116 3.59 -12.04 9.33
N GLU A 117 3.81 -11.26 10.40
CA GLU A 117 3.54 -11.68 11.77
C GLU A 117 2.05 -11.96 12.03
N LYS A 118 1.16 -11.20 11.38
CA LYS A 118 -0.30 -11.39 11.46
C LYS A 118 -0.79 -12.49 10.52
N GLY A 119 0.10 -13.08 9.70
CA GLY A 119 -0.24 -14.12 8.73
C GLY A 119 -1.07 -13.60 7.56
N ILE A 120 -1.01 -12.30 7.27
CA ILE A 120 -1.65 -11.67 6.11
C ILE A 120 -0.82 -11.90 4.85
N LEU A 121 0.51 -11.85 4.98
CA LEU A 121 1.47 -12.07 3.90
C LEU A 121 2.31 -13.30 4.23
N GLU A 122 2.62 -14.12 3.23
CA GLU A 122 3.59 -15.22 3.42
C GLU A 122 4.99 -14.61 3.53
N PRO A 123 5.82 -15.06 4.48
CA PRO A 123 7.17 -14.54 4.62
C PRO A 123 7.98 -14.84 3.37
N VAL A 124 8.73 -13.84 2.89
CA VAL A 124 9.63 -14.03 1.75
C VAL A 124 10.78 -14.93 2.19
N GLU A 125 10.87 -16.15 1.65
CA GLU A 125 12.02 -17.03 1.89
C GLU A 125 13.27 -16.39 1.26
N GLU A 126 14.24 -15.99 2.08
CA GLU A 126 15.57 -15.61 1.58
C GLU A 126 16.30 -16.87 1.07
N ASP A 127 16.39 -17.04 -0.25
CA ASP A 127 17.23 -18.05 -0.93
C ASP A 127 18.75 -17.74 -0.83
#